data_AF-A0AAW0L779-F1
#
_entry.id   AF-A0AAW0L779-F1
#
_cell.length_a   1.000
_cell.length_b   1.000
_cell.length_c   1.000
_cell.angle_alpha   90.00
_cell.angle_beta   90.00
_cell.angle_gamma   90.00
#
_symmetry.space_group_name_H-M   'P 1'
#
loop_
_entity.id
_entity.type
_entity.pdbx_description
1 polymer ?
#
loop_
_entity_poly.entity_id
_entity_poly.type
_entity_poly.pdbx_seq_one_letter_code
_entity_poly.pdbx_strand_id
1 'polypeptide(L)'
;MFIFGDSLVDVGNSNHLKFSLNKADFPHYGIDFPDKVSTGSFCNGKNAADFLEVGLPTSPPYLSMISSKSNENFLNGVSFASGGAGIFDDTDKQ
;
A
#
# COMPACT_ATOMS: atom_id res chain seq x y z
N MET A 1 -10.85 5.12 -0.85
CA MET A 1 -11.38 3.76 -1.17
C MET A 1 -10.83 2.75 -0.17
N PHE A 2 -11.46 1.58 -0.04
CA PHE A 2 -10.86 0.45 0.68
C PHE A 2 -10.19 -0.47 -0.33
N ILE A 3 -8.89 -0.68 -0.19
CA ILE A 3 -8.08 -1.38 -1.19
C ILE A 3 -7.53 -2.67 -0.58
N PHE A 4 -7.71 -3.77 -1.29
CA PHE A 4 -7.13 -5.08 -0.98
C PHE A 4 -6.42 -5.60 -2.23
N GLY A 5 -5.28 -6.25 -2.06
CA GLY A 5 -4.53 -6.78 -3.18
C GLY A 5 -3.06 -6.99 -2.86
N ASP A 6 -2.27 -7.04 -3.92
CA ASP A 6 -0.84 -7.31 -3.88
C ASP A 6 0.00 -6.06 -4.19
N SER A 7 1.23 -6.26 -4.69
CA SER A 7 2.15 -5.20 -5.10
C SER A 7 1.58 -4.20 -6.12
N LEU A 8 0.61 -4.58 -6.95
CA LEU A 8 0.05 -3.73 -8.00
C LEU A 8 -0.77 -2.55 -7.45
N VAL A 9 -1.23 -2.67 -6.20
CA VAL A 9 -2.06 -1.68 -5.51
C VAL A 9 -1.54 -1.38 -4.09
N ASP A 10 -0.36 -1.89 -3.73
CA ASP A 10 0.33 -1.54 -2.48
C ASP A 10 0.84 -0.11 -2.56
N VAL A 11 0.70 0.59 -1.43
CA VAL A 11 1.01 2.02 -1.23
C VAL A 11 1.96 2.22 -0.04
N GLY A 12 2.64 1.15 0.40
CA GLY A 12 3.67 1.22 1.44
C GLY A 12 3.46 0.29 2.62
N ASN A 13 2.42 -0.55 2.64
CA ASN A 13 2.20 -1.49 3.74
C ASN A 13 3.37 -2.46 3.90
N SER A 14 3.91 -2.94 2.79
CA SER A 14 5.04 -3.88 2.81
C SER A 14 6.29 -3.38 3.52
N ASN A 15 6.49 -2.06 3.62
CA ASN A 15 7.64 -1.49 4.34
C ASN A 15 7.50 -1.60 5.86
N HIS A 16 6.28 -1.78 6.37
CA HIS A 16 5.96 -1.89 7.80
C HIS A 16 5.84 -3.35 8.28
N LEU A 17 5.94 -4.32 7.36
CA LEU A 17 5.94 -5.74 7.72
C LEU A 17 7.31 -6.18 8.25
N LYS A 18 7.32 -6.72 9.47
CA LYS A 18 8.55 -7.14 10.18
C LYS A 18 9.36 -8.21 9.44
N PHE A 19 8.69 -9.11 8.72
CA PHE A 19 9.32 -10.26 8.06
C PHE A 19 9.18 -10.23 6.53
N SER A 20 8.83 -9.08 5.93
CA SER A 20 8.72 -8.99 4.47
C SER A 20 10.10 -8.90 3.82
N LEU A 21 10.32 -9.76 2.82
CA LEU A 21 11.45 -9.66 1.89
C LEU A 21 11.15 -8.71 0.71
N ASN A 22 9.87 -8.40 0.48
CA ASN A 22 9.41 -7.58 -0.63
C ASN A 22 9.13 -6.17 -0.12
N LYS A 23 10.15 -5.32 -0.06
CA LYS A 23 9.99 -3.90 0.29
C LYS A 23 10.01 -3.02 -0.96
N ALA A 24 9.33 -1.89 -0.88
CA ALA A 24 9.22 -0.92 -1.94
C ALA A 24 9.83 0.43 -1.54
N ASP A 25 10.78 0.43 -0.60
CA ASP A 25 11.51 1.61 -0.09
C ASP A 25 12.83 1.90 -0.82
N PHE A 26 13.06 1.28 -1.99
CA PHE A 26 14.28 1.49 -2.76
C PHE A 26 14.28 2.82 -3.53
N PRO A 27 15.47 3.43 -3.79
CA PRO A 27 15.58 4.77 -4.40
C PRO A 27 14.98 4.93 -5.80
N HIS A 28 14.77 3.85 -6.54
CA HIS A 28 14.18 3.91 -7.87
C HIS A 28 12.65 3.99 -7.84
N TYR A 29 12.00 3.60 -6.74
CA TYR A 29 10.57 3.75 -6.57
C TYR A 29 10.20 5.20 -6.24
N GLY A 30 9.10 5.67 -6.80
CA GLY A 30 8.60 7.03 -6.58
C GLY A 30 9.31 8.16 -7.34
N ILE A 31 10.20 7.86 -8.30
CA ILE A 31 10.94 8.90 -9.05
C ILE A 31 10.07 9.84 -9.90
N ASP A 32 8.86 9.41 -10.27
CA ASP A 32 7.90 10.21 -11.05
C ASP A 32 7.01 11.09 -10.15
N PHE A 33 7.08 10.95 -8.82
CA PHE A 33 6.41 11.89 -7.91
C PHE A 33 7.17 13.23 -7.84
N PRO A 34 6.47 14.34 -7.55
CA PRO A 34 7.10 15.66 -7.42
C PRO A 34 8.28 15.68 -6.43
N ASP A 35 8.14 14.95 -5.32
CA ASP A 35 9.15 14.89 -4.27
C ASP A 35 10.30 13.92 -4.59
N LYS A 36 10.12 13.04 -5.59
CA LYS A 36 11.09 12.00 -6.00
C LYS A 36 11.56 11.11 -4.85
N VAL A 37 10.69 10.89 -3.87
CA VAL A 37 10.91 10.02 -2.71
C VAL A 37 10.09 8.76 -2.89
N SER A 38 10.65 7.61 -2.49
CA SER A 38 9.89 6.37 -2.44
C SER A 38 8.69 6.53 -1.50
N THR A 39 7.50 6.32 -2.06
CA THR A 39 6.24 6.30 -1.31
C THR A 39 5.92 4.92 -0.73
N GLY A 40 6.76 3.91 -0.99
CA GLY A 40 6.49 2.53 -0.63
C GLY A 40 5.58 1.78 -1.60
N SER A 41 5.30 2.35 -2.77
CA SER A 41 4.63 1.64 -3.87
C SER A 41 5.65 0.91 -4.75
N PHE A 42 5.30 -0.25 -5.32
CA PHE A 42 6.18 -1.02 -6.24
C PHE A 42 6.23 -0.42 -7.65
N CYS A 43 6.24 0.91 -7.76
CA CYS A 43 6.28 1.61 -9.03
C CYS A 43 6.92 3.01 -8.87
N ASN A 44 7.15 3.68 -10.00
CA ASN A 44 7.78 4.99 -10.02
C ASN A 44 6.82 6.14 -9.67
N GLY A 45 5.51 5.89 -9.68
CA GLY A 45 4.48 6.92 -9.53
C GLY A 45 3.17 6.36 -9.01
N LYS A 46 2.06 6.81 -9.59
CA LYS A 46 0.71 6.32 -9.26
C LYS A 46 0.52 4.87 -9.67
N ASN A 47 -0.14 4.09 -8.81
CA ASN A 47 -0.44 2.68 -9.04
C ASN A 47 -1.84 2.49 -9.66
N ALA A 48 -2.26 1.24 -9.90
CA ALA A 48 -3.54 0.95 -10.55
C ALA A 48 -4.77 1.49 -9.77
N ALA A 49 -4.71 1.50 -8.43
CA ALA A 49 -5.79 2.02 -7.61
C ALA A 49 -5.93 3.54 -7.71
N ASP A 50 -4.82 4.27 -7.84
CA ASP A 50 -4.83 5.72 -8.04
C ASP A 50 -5.51 6.14 -9.36
N PHE A 51 -5.45 5.28 -10.38
CA PHE A 51 -6.16 5.49 -11.65
C PHE A 51 -7.64 5.17 -11.56
N LEU A 52 -8.09 4.42 -10.55
CA LEU A 52 -9.51 4.19 -10.27
C LEU A 52 -10.11 5.32 -9.42
N GLU A 53 -9.31 5.95 -8.56
CA GLU A 53 -9.71 7.10 -7.72
C GLU A 53 -9.31 8.44 -8.35
N VAL A 54 -9.58 8.65 -9.63
CA VAL A 54 -9.15 9.88 -10.34
C VAL A 54 -9.69 11.14 -9.64
N GLY A 55 -8.77 12.01 -9.24
CA GLY A 55 -9.09 13.28 -8.58
C GLY A 55 -9.22 13.21 -7.05
N LEU A 56 -9.03 12.03 -6.45
CA LEU A 56 -8.94 11.85 -5.01
C LEU A 56 -7.49 11.59 -4.57
N PRO A 57 -7.15 11.89 -3.31
CA PRO A 57 -5.86 11.49 -2.74
C PRO A 57 -5.76 9.96 -2.64
N THR A 58 -4.54 9.44 -2.81
CA THR A 58 -4.24 8.02 -2.61
C THR A 58 -4.65 7.58 -1.21
N SER A 59 -5.38 6.47 -1.12
CA SER A 59 -5.78 5.88 0.15
C SER A 59 -4.54 5.45 0.96
N PRO A 60 -4.40 5.82 2.24
CA PRO A 60 -3.17 5.62 3.01
C PRO A 60 -2.89 4.13 3.34
N PRO A 61 -1.61 3.74 3.56
CA PRO A 61 -1.26 2.38 3.98
C PRO A 61 -1.67 2.12 5.44
N TYR A 62 -2.54 1.12 5.66
CA TYR A 62 -3.03 0.71 6.97
C TYR A 62 -1.90 0.50 8.00
N LEU A 63 -0.84 -0.23 7.62
CA LEU A 63 0.23 -0.60 8.55
C LEU A 63 1.06 0.61 9.00
N SER A 64 1.19 1.63 8.16
CA SER A 64 1.86 2.89 8.55
C SER A 64 1.06 3.62 9.62
N MET A 65 -0.27 3.72 9.44
CA MET A 65 -1.17 4.44 10.34
C MET A 65 -1.24 3.82 11.74
N ILE A 66 -1.26 2.49 11.82
CA ILE A 66 -1.23 1.78 13.11
C ILE A 66 0.16 1.84 13.76
N SER A 67 1.23 1.84 12.95
CA SER A 67 2.60 1.90 13.45
C SER A 67 2.93 3.27 14.05
N SER A 68 2.35 4.35 13.52
CA SER A 68 2.51 5.71 14.01
C SER A 68 1.69 6.02 15.27
N LYS A 69 0.87 5.07 15.76
CA LYS A 69 -0.12 5.26 16.85
C LYS A 69 -1.06 6.44 16.59
N SER A 70 -1.29 6.77 15.34
CA SER A 70 -2.27 7.78 14.96
C SER A 70 -3.67 7.24 15.25
N ASN A 71 -4.51 8.00 15.96
CA ASN A 71 -5.95 7.70 16.11
C ASN A 71 -6.70 8.08 14.83
N GLU A 72 -6.16 7.71 13.67
CA GLU A 72 -6.73 8.08 12.38
C GLU A 72 -7.88 7.14 12.06
N ASN A 73 -9.07 7.73 11.94
CA ASN A 73 -10.25 6.99 11.52
C ASN A 73 -10.19 6.73 10.01
N PHE A 74 -10.44 5.49 9.59
CA PHE A 74 -10.44 5.06 8.18
C PHE A 74 -11.64 5.58 7.35
N LEU A 75 -12.24 6.72 7.75
CA LEU A 75 -13.48 7.25 7.17
C LEU A 75 -13.35 7.58 5.69
N ASN A 76 -12.15 7.97 5.25
CA ASN A 76 -11.88 8.33 3.86
C ASN A 76 -11.30 7.16 3.04
N GLY A 77 -11.23 5.96 3.63
CA GLY A 77 -10.62 4.78 3.02
C GLY A 77 -9.20 4.51 3.53
N VAL A 78 -8.73 3.30 3.23
CA VAL A 78 -7.42 2.78 3.64
C VAL A 78 -7.03 1.62 2.73
N SER A 79 -5.74 1.46 2.48
CA SER A 79 -5.19 0.32 1.76
C SER A 79 -4.66 -0.76 2.69
N PHE A 80 -5.09 -2.00 2.48
CA PHE A 80 -4.60 -3.23 3.10
C PHE A 80 -3.74 -4.07 2.16
N ALA A 81 -3.49 -3.59 0.94
CA ALA A 81 -2.70 -4.32 -0.05
C ALA A 81 -1.25 -4.51 0.42
N SER A 82 -0.62 -5.62 0.06
CA SER A 82 0.78 -5.91 0.40
C SER A 82 1.49 -6.70 -0.69
N GLY A 83 2.70 -6.27 -1.05
CA GLY A 83 3.56 -6.98 -1.99
C GLY A 83 3.73 -8.49 -1.70
N GLY A 84 3.26 -9.32 -2.62
CA GLY A 84 3.29 -10.79 -2.49
C GLY A 84 2.07 -11.40 -1.83
N ALA A 85 1.04 -10.61 -1.48
CA ALA A 85 -0.24 -11.14 -1.08
C ALA A 85 -0.85 -11.98 -2.22
N GLY A 86 -1.51 -13.08 -1.85
CA GLY A 86 -2.20 -13.97 -2.76
C GLY A 86 -3.51 -14.45 -2.15
N ILE A 87 -4.25 -15.22 -2.94
CA ILE A 87 -5.46 -15.87 -2.44
C ILE A 87 -5.03 -17.05 -1.58
N PHE A 88 -5.42 -17.03 -0.30
CA PHE A 88 -5.17 -18.13 0.61
C PHE A 88 -6.19 -19.24 0.33
N ASP A 89 -5.71 -20.40 -0.12
CA ASP A 89 -6.53 -21.51 -0.62
C ASP A 89 -7.01 -22.47 0.49
N ASP A 90 -6.79 -22.12 1.77
CA ASP A 90 -7.30 -22.89 2.91
C ASP A 90 -8.75 -22.46 3.17
N THR A 91 -9.66 -23.04 2.38
CA THR A 91 -11.11 -22.96 2.61
C THR A 91 -11.51 -23.81 3.82
N ASP A 92 -12.32 -23.21 4.70
CA ASP A 92 -13.31 -23.91 5.53
C ASP A 92 -12.82 -24.98 6.51
N LYS A 93 -11.77 -24.71 7.29
CA LYS A 93 -11.55 -25.41 8.57
C LYS A 93 -12.13 -24.59 9.72
N GLN A 94 -13.45 -24.65 9.89
CA GLN A 94 -14.10 -24.31 11.17
C GLN A 94 -14.26 -25.54 12.04
#